data_AF-A0A0N8GL78-F1
#
_entry.id   AF-A0A0N8GL78-F1
#
_cell.length_a   1.000
_cell.length_b   1.000
_cell.length_c   1.000
_cell.angle_alpha   90.00
_cell.angle_beta   90.00
_cell.angle_gamma   90.00
#
_symmetry.space_group_name_H-M   'P 1'
#
loop_
_entity.id
_entity.type
_entity.pdbx_description
1 polymer ?
#
loop_
_entity_poly.entity_id
_entity_poly.type
_entity_poly.pdbx_seq_one_letter_code
_entity_poly.pdbx_strand_id
1 'polypeptide(L)'
;MRRLFFLILPMIACSLFSPTNDLVQNAVQTTLMAENNQVKAANATLEAENAGLKSTQQTVLGMIPVTGGGPDGVVEIQQPSIYAPKTDGFYLVGSEISPGRWRTESGHNDCYWEITTVNGNVLGNYYGLSGGDLIVPPNGYQIDFKNCGTIRFIQR
;
A
#
# COMPACT_ATOMS: atom_id res chain seq x y z
N MET A 1 26.68 -23.31 -90.74
CA MET A 1 26.51 -24.48 -89.85
C MET A 1 26.56 -24.03 -88.40
N ARG A 2 25.74 -24.66 -87.52
CA ARG A 2 25.61 -24.49 -86.05
C ARG A 2 25.05 -23.14 -85.57
N ARG A 3 23.72 -23.02 -85.34
CA ARG A 3 22.94 -23.41 -84.13
C ARG A 3 23.53 -22.85 -82.83
N LEU A 4 22.89 -21.81 -82.29
CA LEU A 4 22.72 -21.62 -80.85
C LEU A 4 21.35 -20.97 -80.60
N PHE A 5 20.41 -21.80 -80.15
CA PHE A 5 19.10 -21.39 -79.62
C PHE A 5 19.34 -20.79 -78.23
N PHE A 6 19.07 -19.50 -78.04
CA PHE A 6 18.93 -18.91 -76.71
C PHE A 6 17.44 -18.84 -76.36
N LEU A 7 17.02 -19.72 -75.46
CA LEU A 7 15.69 -19.76 -74.86
C LEU A 7 15.50 -18.52 -73.98
N ILE A 8 14.55 -17.67 -74.35
CA ILE A 8 14.02 -16.59 -73.53
C ILE A 8 12.98 -17.22 -72.60
N LEU A 9 13.32 -17.43 -71.34
CA LEU A 9 12.35 -17.72 -70.27
C LEU A 9 11.93 -16.37 -69.64
N PRO A 10 10.65 -15.96 -69.72
CA PRO A 10 10.15 -14.95 -68.81
C PRO A 10 9.89 -15.61 -67.45
N MET A 11 10.72 -15.28 -66.45
CA MET A 11 10.32 -15.48 -65.06
C MET A 11 9.12 -14.56 -64.80
N ILE A 12 7.93 -15.15 -64.90
CA ILE A 12 6.70 -14.60 -64.35
C ILE A 12 6.89 -14.66 -62.83
N ALA A 13 7.34 -13.55 -62.25
CA ALA A 13 7.24 -13.32 -60.81
C ALA A 13 5.74 -13.24 -60.48
N CYS A 14 5.21 -14.35 -60.00
CA CYS A 14 3.87 -14.45 -59.47
C CYS A 14 3.83 -13.62 -58.17
N SER A 15 3.41 -12.36 -58.27
CA SER A 15 3.06 -11.51 -57.14
C SER A 15 1.77 -12.01 -56.52
N LEU A 16 1.87 -13.07 -55.71
CA LEU A 16 0.82 -13.47 -54.78
C LEU A 16 0.79 -12.47 -53.61
N PHE A 17 0.21 -11.31 -53.85
CA PHE A 17 -0.21 -10.39 -52.80
C PHE A 17 -1.45 -11.03 -52.14
N SER A 18 -1.29 -11.69 -50.99
CA SER A 18 -2.42 -12.22 -50.21
C SER A 18 -3.21 -11.08 -49.58
N PRO A 19 -4.49 -10.86 -49.92
CA PRO A 19 -5.24 -9.71 -49.42
C PRO A 19 -5.88 -9.92 -48.03
N THR A 20 -5.46 -10.93 -47.26
CA THR A 20 -6.16 -11.31 -46.02
C THR A 20 -5.54 -10.75 -44.73
N ASN A 21 -4.40 -10.02 -44.80
CA ASN A 21 -3.73 -9.52 -43.60
C ASN A 21 -4.27 -8.15 -43.16
N ASP A 22 -4.62 -7.26 -44.10
CA ASP A 22 -4.96 -5.86 -43.77
C ASP A 22 -6.31 -5.72 -43.04
N LEU A 23 -7.30 -6.55 -43.36
CA LEU A 23 -8.61 -6.51 -42.69
C LEU A 23 -8.53 -7.00 -41.23
N VAL A 24 -7.69 -7.99 -40.95
CA VAL A 24 -7.46 -8.50 -39.59
C VAL A 24 -6.69 -7.47 -38.76
N GLN A 25 -5.67 -6.83 -39.32
CA GLN A 25 -4.90 -5.79 -38.63
C GLN A 25 -5.77 -4.57 -38.31
N ASN A 26 -6.66 -4.15 -39.22
CA ASN A 26 -7.58 -3.04 -38.97
C ASN A 26 -8.61 -3.36 -37.87
N ALA A 27 -9.12 -4.60 -37.82
CA ALA A 27 -10.02 -5.04 -36.76
C ALA A 27 -9.32 -5.07 -35.38
N VAL A 28 -8.09 -5.56 -35.31
CA VAL A 28 -7.29 -5.56 -34.07
C VAL A 28 -6.99 -4.13 -33.59
N GLN A 29 -6.58 -3.24 -34.52
CA GLN A 29 -6.29 -1.85 -34.20
C GLN A 29 -7.53 -1.10 -33.68
N THR A 30 -8.70 -1.40 -34.23
CA THR A 30 -9.96 -0.77 -33.80
C THR A 30 -10.36 -1.22 -32.40
N THR A 31 -10.19 -2.50 -32.07
CA THR A 31 -10.47 -3.03 -30.72
C THR A 31 -9.51 -2.46 -29.68
N LEU A 32 -8.22 -2.36 -29.99
CA LEU A 32 -7.22 -1.78 -29.08
C LEU A 32 -7.51 -0.30 -28.76
N MET A 33 -7.97 0.47 -29.74
CA MET A 33 -8.39 1.86 -29.52
C MET A 33 -9.62 1.95 -28.62
N ALA A 34 -10.57 1.02 -28.75
CA ALA A 34 -11.76 0.97 -27.89
C ALA A 34 -11.40 0.64 -26.43
N GLU A 35 -10.52 -0.34 -26.21
CA GLU A 35 -10.03 -0.70 -24.86
C GLU A 35 -9.26 0.46 -24.22
N ASN A 36 -8.38 1.13 -24.97
CA ASN A 36 -7.64 2.30 -24.47
C ASN A 36 -8.58 3.45 -24.06
N ASN A 37 -9.65 3.68 -24.82
CA ASN A 37 -10.64 4.70 -24.48
C ASN A 37 -11.42 4.34 -23.20
N GLN A 38 -11.72 3.06 -22.99
CA GLN A 38 -12.37 2.58 -21.76
C GLN A 38 -11.46 2.75 -20.53
N VAL A 39 -10.17 2.38 -20.66
CA VAL A 39 -9.19 2.57 -19.57
C VAL A 39 -9.04 4.05 -19.22
N LYS A 40 -9.02 4.94 -20.23
CA LYS A 40 -8.96 6.39 -20.00
C LYS A 40 -10.17 6.92 -19.24
N ALA A 41 -11.38 6.43 -19.56
CA ALA A 41 -12.60 6.80 -18.87
C ALA A 41 -12.64 6.28 -17.41
N ALA A 42 -12.16 5.05 -17.19
CA ALA A 42 -12.06 4.48 -15.84
C ALA A 42 -11.07 5.27 -14.96
N ASN A 43 -9.91 5.65 -15.50
CA ASN A 43 -8.93 6.46 -14.79
C ASN A 43 -9.47 7.85 -14.41
N ALA A 44 -10.19 8.51 -15.31
CA ALA A 44 -10.83 9.80 -15.02
C ALA A 44 -11.89 9.70 -13.89
N THR A 45 -12.58 8.56 -13.79
CA THR A 45 -13.57 8.29 -12.74
C THR A 45 -12.90 8.09 -11.38
N LEU A 46 -11.80 7.32 -11.34
CA LEU A 46 -11.00 7.13 -10.12
C LEU A 46 -10.37 8.43 -9.62
N GLU A 47 -9.94 9.31 -10.53
CA GLU A 47 -9.43 10.64 -10.18
C GLU A 47 -10.51 11.52 -9.54
N ALA A 48 -11.76 11.44 -10.00
CA ALA A 48 -12.89 12.16 -9.41
C ALA A 48 -13.29 11.61 -8.03
N GLU A 49 -13.29 10.29 -7.83
CA GLU A 49 -13.54 9.67 -6.52
C GLU A 49 -12.44 10.03 -5.50
N ASN A 50 -11.17 10.00 -5.93
CA ASN A 50 -10.04 10.42 -5.11
C ASN A 50 -10.12 11.90 -4.73
N ALA A 51 -10.63 12.77 -5.60
CA ALA A 51 -10.88 14.18 -5.28
C ALA A 51 -11.96 14.33 -4.20
N GLY A 52 -13.02 13.51 -4.24
CA GLY A 52 -14.08 13.47 -3.23
C GLY A 52 -13.59 13.00 -1.85
N LEU A 53 -12.73 11.98 -1.80
CA LEU A 53 -12.12 11.50 -0.56
C LEU A 53 -11.21 12.56 0.09
N LYS A 54 -10.42 13.29 -0.71
CA LYS A 54 -9.57 14.39 -0.23
C LYS A 54 -10.41 15.54 0.35
N SER A 55 -11.51 15.90 -0.29
CA SER A 55 -12.44 16.93 0.22
C SER A 55 -13.09 16.51 1.54
N THR A 56 -13.43 15.23 1.70
CA THR A 56 -14.09 14.70 2.91
C THR A 56 -13.12 14.63 4.10
N GLN A 57 -11.85 14.26 3.86
CA GLN A 57 -10.82 14.31 4.90
C GLN A 57 -10.52 15.74 5.36
N GLN A 58 -10.61 16.73 4.47
CA GLN A 58 -10.34 18.13 4.80
C GLN A 58 -11.40 18.75 5.72
N THR A 59 -12.66 18.30 5.66
CA THR A 59 -13.73 18.78 6.55
C THR A 59 -13.59 18.30 8.00
N VAL A 60 -12.91 17.18 8.24
CA VAL A 60 -12.64 16.67 9.60
C VAL A 60 -11.47 17.43 10.28
N LEU A 61 -10.61 18.08 9.51
CA LEU A 61 -9.38 18.76 9.98
C LEU A 61 -9.57 20.20 10.49
N GLY A 62 -10.79 20.74 10.50
CA GLY A 62 -11.07 22.14 10.85
C GLY A 62 -10.84 22.56 12.32
N MET A 63 -10.33 21.68 13.19
CA MET A 63 -10.14 21.96 14.63
C MET A 63 -8.72 21.77 15.15
N ILE A 64 -7.74 21.39 14.31
CA ILE A 64 -6.35 21.16 14.77
C ILE A 64 -5.50 22.39 14.44
N PRO A 65 -4.90 23.10 15.41
CA PRO A 65 -3.98 24.18 15.12
C PRO A 65 -2.69 23.63 14.50
N VAL A 66 -2.45 23.94 13.22
CA VAL A 66 -1.25 23.53 12.47
C VAL A 66 -0.20 24.63 12.61
N THR A 67 0.77 24.46 13.51
CA THR A 67 1.95 25.34 13.57
C THR A 67 3.13 24.67 12.85
N GLY A 68 3.35 25.02 11.58
CA GLY A 68 4.57 24.66 10.85
C GLY A 68 4.33 24.38 9.37
N GLY A 69 4.41 25.41 8.52
CA GLY A 69 4.37 25.27 7.07
C GLY A 69 5.77 25.29 6.46
N GLY A 70 6.19 24.17 5.87
CA GLY A 70 7.28 24.12 4.89
C GLY A 70 6.79 24.55 3.48
N PRO A 71 7.70 24.91 2.56
CA PRO A 71 7.36 25.60 1.30
C PRO A 71 6.61 24.76 0.24
N ASP A 72 6.42 23.47 0.44
CA ASP A 72 5.95 22.56 -0.62
C ASP A 72 4.48 22.11 -0.50
N GLY A 73 3.73 22.60 0.50
CA GLY A 73 2.27 22.40 0.57
C GLY A 73 1.78 20.94 0.65
N VAL A 74 2.68 19.97 0.82
CA VAL A 74 2.32 18.59 1.13
C VAL A 74 2.05 18.51 2.63
N VAL A 75 0.78 18.48 3.01
CA VAL A 75 0.37 18.05 4.36
C VAL A 75 0.61 16.54 4.41
N GLU A 76 1.82 16.14 4.79
CA GLU A 76 2.05 14.77 5.24
C GLU A 76 1.17 14.58 6.47
N ILE A 77 0.06 13.85 6.29
CA ILE A 77 -0.72 13.32 7.40
C ILE A 77 0.23 12.39 8.17
N GLN A 78 0.96 12.95 9.12
CA GLN A 78 1.89 12.22 9.98
C GLN A 78 1.05 11.28 10.85
N GLN A 79 0.74 10.10 10.31
CA GLN A 79 0.23 9.01 11.11
C GLN A 79 1.26 8.76 12.21
N PRO A 80 0.83 8.72 13.48
CA PRO A 80 1.76 8.46 14.57
C PRO A 80 2.47 7.15 14.27
N SER A 81 3.80 7.21 14.18
CA SER A 81 4.65 6.07 13.87
C SER A 81 4.25 4.86 14.74
N ILE A 82 4.21 3.67 14.15
CA ILE A 82 3.95 2.41 14.90
C ILE A 82 5.04 2.13 15.95
N TYR A 83 6.17 2.85 15.86
CA TYR A 83 7.27 2.83 16.82
C TYR A 83 7.21 4.00 17.83
N ALA A 84 6.26 4.93 17.68
CA ALA A 84 6.10 6.04 18.60
C ALA A 84 5.75 5.53 20.01
N PRO A 85 6.17 6.25 21.06
CA PRO A 85 5.83 5.89 22.43
C PRO A 85 4.32 5.71 22.61
N LYS A 86 3.94 4.71 23.40
CA LYS A 86 2.55 4.41 23.75
C LYS A 86 2.28 4.77 25.20
N THR A 87 1.01 4.89 25.54
CA THR A 87 0.51 5.05 26.91
C THR A 87 -0.50 3.94 27.17
N ASP A 88 -1.31 4.08 28.22
CA ASP A 88 -2.44 3.21 28.43
C ASP A 88 -3.41 3.23 27.23
N GLY A 89 -3.97 2.06 26.92
CA GLY A 89 -4.90 1.88 25.82
C GLY A 89 -4.70 0.56 25.05
N PHE A 90 -5.54 0.38 24.05
CA PHE A 90 -5.52 -0.76 23.14
C PHE A 90 -4.84 -0.38 21.84
N TYR A 91 -3.94 -1.25 21.36
CA TYR A 91 -3.22 -1.05 20.12
C TYR A 91 -3.22 -2.32 19.28
N LEU A 92 -3.58 -2.19 18.01
CA LEU A 92 -3.46 -3.24 17.01
C LEU A 92 -2.00 -3.44 16.60
N VAL A 93 -1.53 -4.68 16.71
CA VAL A 93 -0.16 -5.05 16.36
C VAL A 93 0.02 -5.00 14.84
N GLY A 94 1.08 -4.33 14.38
CA GLY A 94 1.41 -4.15 12.97
C GLY A 94 0.80 -2.89 12.33
N SER A 95 -0.30 -2.34 12.86
CA SER A 95 -0.91 -1.11 12.35
C SER A 95 -0.76 0.09 13.29
N GLU A 96 -0.78 -0.13 14.61
CA GLU A 96 -0.71 0.94 15.61
C GLU A 96 0.52 0.79 16.51
N ILE A 97 0.97 -0.44 16.74
CA ILE A 97 2.19 -0.78 17.48
C ILE A 97 3.02 -1.80 16.73
N SER A 98 4.33 -1.57 16.61
CA SER A 98 5.22 -2.53 15.96
C SER A 98 5.44 -3.79 16.81
N PRO A 99 5.52 -4.99 16.21
CA PRO A 99 6.21 -6.12 16.80
C PRO A 99 7.64 -5.73 17.22
N GLY A 100 8.16 -6.37 18.26
CA GLY A 100 9.51 -6.15 18.77
C GLY A 100 9.57 -5.85 20.25
N ARG A 101 10.70 -5.29 20.70
CA ARG A 101 11.00 -5.07 22.11
C ARG A 101 10.58 -3.68 22.56
N TRP A 102 9.76 -3.61 23.59
CA TRP A 102 9.27 -2.39 24.21
C TRP A 102 9.65 -2.34 25.69
N ARG A 103 9.72 -1.15 26.27
CA ARG A 103 9.97 -0.94 27.69
C ARG A 103 8.98 0.02 28.29
N THR A 104 8.42 -0.39 29.42
CA THR A 104 7.54 0.42 30.25
C THR A 104 8.35 1.42 31.07
N GLU A 105 7.76 2.57 31.36
CA GLU A 105 8.33 3.55 32.28
C GLU A 105 8.34 2.97 33.70
N SER A 106 9.37 3.25 34.50
CA SER A 106 9.46 2.80 35.89
C SER A 106 8.64 3.67 36.84
N GLY A 107 8.19 3.10 37.96
CA GLY A 107 7.58 3.87 39.06
C GLY A 107 6.06 3.84 39.10
N HIS A 108 5.41 3.03 38.26
CA HIS A 108 4.00 2.75 38.31
C HIS A 108 3.76 1.38 38.95
N ASN A 109 2.81 1.32 39.88
CA ASN A 109 2.34 0.09 40.50
C ASN A 109 1.16 -0.47 39.70
N ASP A 110 0.85 -1.75 39.85
CA ASP A 110 -0.29 -2.38 39.17
C ASP A 110 -0.27 -2.19 37.63
N CYS A 111 0.93 -2.07 37.05
CA CYS A 111 1.11 -2.05 35.61
C CYS A 111 0.68 -3.40 35.07
N TYR A 112 -0.30 -3.36 34.18
CA TYR A 112 -0.81 -4.51 33.48
C TYR A 112 -0.63 -4.33 31.98
N TRP A 113 -0.12 -5.36 31.34
CA TRP A 113 -0.21 -5.48 29.90
C TRP A 113 -0.62 -6.87 29.50
N GLU A 114 -1.34 -6.97 28.39
CA GLU A 114 -1.78 -8.24 27.83
C GLU A 114 -1.77 -8.18 26.31
N ILE A 115 -1.26 -9.25 25.70
CA ILE A 115 -1.25 -9.44 24.26
C ILE A 115 -2.20 -10.57 23.93
N THR A 116 -3.10 -10.34 22.99
CA THR A 116 -4.10 -11.33 22.57
C THR A 116 -3.99 -11.66 21.08
N THR A 117 -4.48 -12.84 20.72
CA THR A 117 -4.78 -13.22 19.33
C THR A 117 -6.11 -12.63 18.87
N VAL A 118 -6.42 -12.74 17.58
CA VAL A 118 -7.71 -12.31 17.01
C VAL A 118 -8.93 -12.95 17.67
N ASN A 119 -8.77 -14.15 18.24
CA ASN A 119 -9.84 -14.87 18.93
C ASN A 119 -9.91 -14.56 20.43
N GLY A 120 -9.10 -13.61 20.92
CA GLY A 120 -9.02 -13.25 22.35
C GLY A 120 -8.16 -14.18 23.20
N ASN A 121 -7.49 -15.19 22.64
CA ASN A 121 -6.53 -15.99 23.42
C ASN A 121 -5.33 -15.15 23.84
N VAL A 122 -4.93 -15.24 25.10
CA VAL A 122 -3.79 -14.52 25.66
C VAL A 122 -2.48 -15.18 25.21
N LEU A 123 -1.61 -14.40 24.56
CA LEU A 123 -0.25 -14.80 24.18
C LEU A 123 0.77 -14.50 25.28
N GLY A 124 0.51 -13.48 26.09
CA GLY A 124 1.35 -13.11 27.22
C GLY A 124 0.72 -11.96 27.98
N ASN A 125 0.96 -11.94 29.28
CA ASN A 125 0.56 -10.84 30.14
C ASN A 125 1.57 -10.60 31.25
N TYR A 126 1.40 -9.49 31.93
CA TYR A 126 2.12 -9.15 33.15
C TYR A 126 1.23 -8.31 34.04
N TYR A 127 1.35 -8.49 35.35
CA TYR A 127 0.76 -7.64 36.36
C TYR A 127 1.80 -7.39 37.46
N GLY A 128 2.15 -6.12 37.71
CA GLY A 128 3.10 -5.80 38.77
C GLY A 128 3.72 -4.41 38.65
N LEU A 129 5.00 -4.32 38.99
CA LEU A 129 5.75 -3.08 38.93
C LEU A 129 6.18 -2.76 37.50
N SER A 130 5.99 -1.52 37.09
CA SER A 130 6.45 -1.05 35.79
C SER A 130 7.98 -0.87 35.75
N GLY A 131 8.51 -0.59 34.56
CA GLY A 131 9.94 -0.44 34.32
C GLY A 131 10.59 -1.69 33.70
N GLY A 132 9.81 -2.72 33.41
CA GLY A 132 10.25 -3.93 32.71
C GLY A 132 10.20 -3.81 31.19
N ASP A 133 10.87 -4.75 30.52
CA ASP A 133 10.78 -4.93 29.08
C ASP A 133 9.69 -5.95 28.74
N LEU A 134 9.00 -5.74 27.62
CA LEU A 134 8.08 -6.71 27.03
C LEU A 134 8.41 -6.94 25.55
N ILE A 135 7.98 -8.09 25.05
CA ILE A 135 8.12 -8.47 23.64
C ILE A 135 6.73 -8.53 23.04
N VAL A 136 6.48 -7.69 22.03
CA VAL A 136 5.27 -7.76 21.21
C VAL A 136 5.55 -8.73 20.05
N PRO A 137 4.94 -9.92 20.03
CA PRO A 137 5.23 -10.90 18.99
C PRO A 137 4.49 -10.52 17.70
N PRO A 138 5.02 -10.87 16.51
CA PRO A 138 4.41 -10.51 15.23
C PRO A 138 3.06 -11.20 14.96
N ASN A 139 2.74 -12.26 15.69
CA ASN A 139 1.44 -12.93 15.63
C ASN A 139 0.44 -12.43 16.69
N GLY A 140 0.82 -11.42 17.49
CA GLY A 140 -0.13 -10.69 18.31
C GLY A 140 -1.15 -9.97 17.43
N TYR A 141 -2.39 -9.90 17.89
CA TYR A 141 -3.43 -9.11 17.24
C TYR A 141 -3.57 -7.75 17.91
N GLN A 142 -3.68 -7.76 19.23
CA GLN A 142 -3.90 -6.56 20.04
C GLN A 142 -3.04 -6.63 21.30
N ILE A 143 -2.58 -5.48 21.76
CA ILE A 143 -2.02 -5.30 23.10
C ILE A 143 -2.83 -4.25 23.87
N ASP A 144 -3.07 -4.52 25.15
CA ASP A 144 -3.69 -3.61 26.11
C ASP A 144 -2.64 -3.20 27.15
N PHE A 145 -2.50 -1.89 27.40
CA PHE A 145 -1.68 -1.34 28.47
C PHE A 145 -2.55 -0.63 29.49
N LYS A 146 -2.30 -0.87 30.78
CA LYS A 146 -2.96 -0.21 31.90
C LYS A 146 -1.96 0.13 32.99
N ASN A 147 -1.93 1.40 33.38
CA ASN A 147 -1.10 1.95 34.43
C ASN A 147 0.40 1.62 34.28
N CYS A 148 0.91 1.63 33.04
CA CYS A 148 2.31 1.30 32.76
C CYS A 148 3.19 2.51 32.41
N GLY A 149 2.61 3.72 32.48
CA GLY A 149 3.26 4.95 32.09
C GLY A 149 3.54 5.02 30.59
N THR A 150 4.66 5.65 30.22
CA THR A 150 5.07 5.71 28.81
C THR A 150 5.81 4.43 28.39
N ILE A 151 5.35 3.76 27.34
CA ILE A 151 5.98 2.57 26.78
C ILE A 151 6.79 2.95 25.53
N ARG A 152 8.08 2.65 25.50
CA ARG A 152 9.01 3.05 24.41
C ARG A 152 9.56 1.85 23.68
N PHE A 153 9.68 1.96 22.37
CA PHE A 153 10.30 0.94 21.54
C PHE A 153 11.83 0.98 21.69
N ILE A 154 12.46 -0.18 21.83
CA ILE A 154 13.92 -0.31 22.03
C ILE A 154 14.63 -0.91 20.82
N GLN A 155 14.06 -1.93 20.18
CA GLN A 155 14.77 -2.69 19.15
C GLN A 155 13.92 -2.89 17.90
N ARG A 156 14.40 -2.33 16.78
CA ARG A 156 13.91 -2.57 15.41
C ARG A 156 14.39 -3.91 14.86
#